data_AF-A0AAW1U2H1-F1
#
_entry.id   AF-A0AAW1U2H1-F1
#
_cell.length_a   1.000
_cell.length_b   1.000
_cell.length_c   1.000
_cell.angle_alpha   90.00
_cell.angle_beta   90.00
_cell.angle_gamma   90.00
#
_symmetry.space_group_name_H-M   'P 1'
#
loop_
_entity.id
_entity.type
_entity.pdbx_description
1 polymer ?
#
loop_
_entity_poly.entity_id
_entity_poly.type
_entity_poly.pdbx_seq_one_letter_code
_entity_poly.pdbx_strand_id
1 'polypeptide(L)' 'MSRSVLSLFKRMASTSKIPQVADVDIDAKGVFKYILIKVTSPNANGEIEDKLIVRGYAECPYHVTNVMWYFVNE' A
#
# COMPACT_ATOMS: atom_id res chain seq x y z
N MET A 1 0.61 23.49 42.79
CA MET A 1 0.97 22.08 42.49
C MET A 1 -0.36 21.39 42.19
N SER A 2 -0.72 20.93 41.00
CA SER A 2 0.02 20.19 39.98
C SER A 2 -0.58 20.54 38.61
N ARG A 3 0.23 20.99 37.66
CA ARG A 3 -0.20 21.17 36.27
C ARG A 3 0.02 19.83 35.59
N SER A 4 -1.03 19.06 35.39
CA SER A 4 -0.98 17.84 34.57
C SER A 4 -0.64 18.25 33.14
N VAL A 5 0.64 18.14 32.80
CA VAL A 5 1.16 18.26 31.43
C VAL A 5 0.72 16.98 30.71
N LEU A 6 -0.56 16.91 30.35
CA LEU A 6 -1.09 15.86 29.49
C LEU A 6 -0.43 16.05 28.12
N SER A 7 0.48 15.13 27.83
CA SER A 7 1.32 15.12 26.64
C SER A 7 0.45 15.23 25.39
N LEU A 8 0.61 16.35 24.69
CA LEU A 8 0.04 16.64 23.38
C LEU A 8 0.79 15.84 22.29
N PHE A 9 0.96 14.54 22.48
CA PHE A 9 1.33 13.62 21.40
C PHE A 9 0.08 12.88 21.00
N LYS A 10 -0.80 13.60 20.29
CA LYS A 10 -1.86 12.97 19.51
C LYS A 10 -1.14 12.09 18.48
N ARG A 11 -1.07 10.79 18.76
CA ARG A 11 -0.63 9.76 17.80
C ARG A 11 -1.33 10.11 16.48
N MET A 12 -0.55 10.47 15.46
CA MET A 12 -1.08 10.44 14.10
C MET A 12 -1.57 9.01 13.91
N ALA A 13 -2.88 8.82 13.88
CA ALA A 13 -3.44 7.55 13.47
C ALA A 13 -2.90 7.33 12.06
N SER A 14 -2.04 6.34 11.90
CA SER A 14 -1.71 5.80 10.60
C SER A 14 -3.02 5.24 10.06
N THR A 15 -3.77 6.05 9.31
CA THR A 15 -4.82 5.54 8.45
C THR A 15 -4.19 4.40 7.67
N SER A 16 -4.66 3.17 7.89
CA SER A 16 -4.14 2.05 7.12
C SER A 16 -4.45 2.37 5.67
N LYS A 17 -3.39 2.56 4.87
CA LYS A 17 -3.53 2.88 3.45
C LYS A 17 -3.92 1.65 2.63
N ILE A 18 -3.68 0.45 3.18
CA ILE A 18 -3.97 -0.84 2.56
C ILE A 18 -5.40 -0.99 2.04
N PRO A 19 -6.47 -0.68 2.81
CA PRO A 19 -7.84 -0.86 2.33
C PRO A 19 -8.21 0.01 1.12
N GLN A 20 -7.48 1.09 0.83
CA GLN A 20 -7.75 1.96 -0.32
C GLN A 20 -7.16 1.43 -1.64
N VAL A 21 -6.18 0.53 -1.57
CA VAL A 21 -5.52 -0.02 -2.75
C VAL A 21 -6.42 -1.06 -3.42
N ALA A 22 -6.64 -0.97 -4.73
CA ALA A 22 -7.42 -1.95 -5.48
C ALA A 22 -6.76 -3.35 -5.45
N ASP A 23 -7.55 -4.41 -5.31
CA ASP A 23 -7.03 -5.79 -5.23
C ASP A 23 -6.40 -6.24 -6.56
N VAL A 24 -7.01 -5.84 -7.68
CA VAL A 24 -6.56 -6.16 -9.03
C VAL A 24 -6.62 -4.91 -9.87
N ASP A 25 -5.51 -4.54 -10.48
CA ASP A 25 -5.42 -3.47 -11.46
C ASP A 25 -4.49 -3.91 -12.59
N ILE A 26 -5.07 -4.21 -13.75
CA ILE A 26 -4.40 -4.79 -14.92
C ILE A 26 -4.99 -4.23 -16.21
N ASP A 27 -4.18 -4.18 -17.26
CA ASP A 27 -4.65 -3.75 -18.57
C ASP A 27 -5.65 -4.75 -19.18
N ALA A 28 -6.75 -4.26 -19.74
CA ALA A 28 -7.83 -5.11 -20.24
C ALA A 28 -7.50 -5.88 -21.55
N LYS A 29 -6.43 -5.50 -22.26
CA LYS A 29 -6.07 -6.08 -23.57
C LYS A 29 -4.55 -6.15 -23.74
N GLY A 30 -4.10 -7.24 -24.37
CA GLY A 30 -2.69 -7.45 -24.74
C GLY A 30 -2.09 -8.68 -24.06
N VAL A 31 -0.81 -8.92 -24.35
CA VAL A 31 0.02 -9.89 -23.63
C VAL A 31 1.07 -9.11 -22.87
N PHE A 32 1.00 -9.16 -21.55
CA PHE A 32 1.90 -8.42 -20.66
C PHE A 32 2.26 -9.24 -19.44
N LYS A 33 3.30 -8.79 -18.75
CA LYS A 33 3.76 -9.41 -17.50
C LYS A 33 2.96 -8.83 -16.34
N TYR A 34 2.64 -9.67 -15.38
CA TYR A 34 2.02 -9.24 -14.11
C TYR A 34 2.88 -9.66 -12.93
N ILE A 35 2.61 -9.06 -11.78
CA ILE A 35 3.22 -9.37 -10.50
C ILE A 35 2.14 -9.48 -9.43
N LEU A 36 2.38 -10.36 -8.47
CA LEU A 36 1.61 -10.45 -7.24
C LEU A 36 2.46 -9.82 -6.13
N ILE A 37 1.94 -8.80 -5.45
CA ILE A 37 2.64 -8.08 -4.39
C ILE A 37 1.91 -8.35 -3.08
N LYS A 38 2.65 -8.75 -2.05
CA LYS A 38 2.15 -8.76 -0.67
C LYS A 38 2.48 -7.42 -0.02
N VAL A 39 1.46 -6.59 0.18
CA VAL A 39 1.56 -5.33 0.91
C VAL A 39 1.32 -5.63 2.38
N THR A 40 2.25 -5.20 3.22
CA THR A 40 2.20 -5.40 4.67
C THR A 40 2.22 -4.02 5.35
N SER A 41 1.23 -3.71 6.18
CA SER A 41 1.20 -2.45 6.92
C SER A 41 0.56 -2.61 8.30
N PRO A 42 1.02 -1.83 9.30
CA PRO A 42 0.37 -1.79 10.59
C PRO A 42 -0.98 -1.07 10.50
N ASN A 43 -2.02 -1.67 11.09
CA ASN A 43 -3.33 -1.07 11.23
C ASN A 43 -3.37 -0.05 12.39
N ALA A 44 -4.52 0.61 12.58
CA ALA A 44 -4.70 1.60 13.65
C ALA A 44 -4.52 1.02 15.06
N ASN A 45 -4.67 -0.30 15.22
CA ASN A 45 -4.48 -1.04 16.47
C ASN A 45 -3.04 -1.54 16.65
N GLY A 46 -2.16 -1.33 15.66
CA GLY A 46 -0.77 -1.80 15.66
C GLY A 46 -0.60 -3.26 15.22
N GLU A 47 -1.66 -3.89 14.73
CA GLU A 47 -1.61 -5.24 14.17
C GLU A 47 -1.13 -5.18 12.73
N ILE A 48 -0.36 -6.18 12.30
CA ILE A 48 0.15 -6.26 10.94
C ILE A 48 -0.97 -6.81 10.04
N GLU A 49 -1.42 -6.00 9.10
CA GLU A 49 -2.34 -6.42 8.04
C GLU A 49 -1.56 -6.71 6.76
N ASP A 50 -1.80 -7.90 6.21
CA ASP A 50 -1.27 -8.35 4.92
C ASP A 50 -2.37 -8.29 3.87
N LYS A 51 -2.06 -7.74 2.70
CA LYS A 51 -2.94 -7.70 1.53
C LYS A 51 -2.20 -8.13 0.29
N LEU A 52 -2.81 -9.02 -0.48
CA LEU A 52 -2.30 -9.43 -1.79
C LEU A 52 -2.94 -8.55 -2.86
N ILE A 53 -2.10 -7.95 -3.71
CA ILE A 53 -2.55 -7.15 -4.86
C ILE A 53 -1.92 -7.67 -6.15
N VAL A 54 -2.68 -7.61 -7.23
CA VAL A 54 -2.23 -7.98 -8.57
C VAL A 54 -2.08 -6.71 -9.41
N ARG A 55 -0.92 -6.56 -10.04
CA ARG A 55 -0.59 -5.43 -10.93
C ARG A 55 0.03 -5.93 -12.22
N GLY A 56 -0.33 -5.32 -13.35
CA GLY A 56 0.22 -5.69 -14.66
C GLY A 56 -0.17 -4.72 -15.75
N TYR A 57 0.83 -3.98 -16.25
CA TYR A 57 0.66 -2.97 -17.29
C TYR A 57 1.46 -3.34 -18.54
N ALA A 58 0.88 -3.13 -19.72
CA ALA A 58 1.53 -3.39 -21.01
C ALA A 58 2.70 -2.43 -21.28
N GLU A 59 2.66 -1.24 -20.67
CA GLU A 59 3.76 -0.25 -20.66
C GLU A 59 5.03 -0.78 -20.00
N CYS A 60 4.93 -1.77 -19.10
CA CYS A 60 6.05 -2.28 -18.31
C CYS A 60 6.68 -3.53 -18.94
N PRO A 61 7.84 -3.43 -19.63
CA PRO A 61 8.50 -4.60 -20.23
C PRO A 61 9.11 -5.57 -19.19
N TYR A 62 9.34 -5.11 -17.96
CA TYR A 62 9.97 -5.87 -16.88
C TYR A 62 9.09 -5.93 -15.62
N HIS A 63 9.31 -6.95 -14.78
CA HIS A 63 8.62 -7.04 -13.49
C HIS A 63 9.04 -5.92 -12.53
N VAL A 64 10.30 -5.49 -12.58
CA VAL A 64 10.83 -4.40 -11.73
C VAL A 64 10.14 -3.08 -12.02
N THR A 65 9.85 -2.77 -13.29
CA THR A 65 9.15 -1.54 -13.66
C THR A 65 7.70 -1.54 -13.17
N ASN A 66 7.03 -2.70 -13.15
CA ASN A 66 5.69 -2.81 -12.54
C ASN A 66 5.71 -2.51 -11.03
N VAL A 67 6.72 -3.00 -10.30
CA VAL A 67 6.88 -2.71 -8.86
C VAL A 67 7.17 -1.22 -8.63
N MET A 68 8.10 -0.65 -9.40
CA MET A 68 8.50 0.74 -9.25
C MET A 68 7.36 1.71 -9.57
N TRP A 69 6.59 1.42 -10.62
CA TRP A 69 5.46 2.25 -11.03
C TRP A 69 4.38 2.32 -9.95
N TYR A 70 4.10 1.20 -9.28
CA TYR A 70 3.17 1.16 -8.14
C TYR A 70 3.64 2.07 -6.99
N PHE A 71 4.90 1.98 -6.56
CA PHE A 71 5.41 2.81 -5.45
C PHE A 71 5.52 4.30 -5.76
N VAL A 72 5.51 4.69 -7.04
CA VAL A 72 5.59 6.09 -7.46
C VAL A 72 4.21 6.74 -7.56
N ASN A 73 3.16 5.97 -7.86
CA ASN A 73 1.83 6.51 -8.16
C ASN A 73 0.80 6.33 -7.02
N GLU A 74 1.10 5.57 -5.97
CA GLU A 74 0.26 5.36 -4.76
C GLU A 74 0.84 6.00 -3.48
#